data_AF-A0A3M0HRM7-F1
#
_entry.id   AF-A0A3M0HRM7-F1
#
_cell.length_a   1.000
_cell.length_b   1.000
_cell.length_c   1.000
_cell.angle_alpha   90.00
_cell.angle_beta   90.00
_cell.angle_gamma   90.00
#
_symmetry.space_group_name_H-M   'P 1'
#
loop_
_entity.id
_entity.type
_entity.pdbx_description
1 polymer ?
#
loop_
_entity_poly.entity_id
_entity_poly.type
_entity_poly.pdbx_seq_one_letter_code
_entity_poly.pdbx_strand_id
1 'polypeptide(L)'
;MTVREKFEAYVRRIERRTRPVDPRTRAALTERWAALPPAARTPAQTLGRHAVGCEGTHGVFPKCNLTCSPCYHSADANKVRIDGEHTLREVAAQFELLAERRGPRAHAQLIGGEVSLLDSDDHAAALAIMREHGREPMSFTHGDFDYDYLQAVVLDGDGQTRFSRVSFAAHFDKLMRGRSGIPRPRTEAELTPYRRRFAEMFTRLKSEHGVASYLAHNMTVTPHNIDEVAAVTGEVVGMGGYSMVSFQPAAFVGDERRWSGDYREIDIDIVWEQIELGMGQAISYQSIQFGDPRCNRTALGFMVGSTWHPFLDVTRPAEERARDEFFTHLGGVNFGGSDPLTLILKLLRVLAGHPLGIVVAGRWFASVLRRCGPRNAVLAFVRRDLRPMNFVVHRFMDAENVAPAWKLMQSGQVAADPVLLETQERLAACTYSMAHPETGELVPACVQHSVLDPGENQELRKLLPLLVTKPETTGCCS
;
A
#
# COMPACT_ATOMS: atom_id res chain seq x y z
N MET A 1 -35.38 -27.72 -0.23
CA MET A 1 -35.66 -26.27 -0.09
C MET A 1 -36.96 -25.90 -0.79
N THR A 2 -37.92 -25.34 -0.06
CA THR A 2 -39.20 -24.84 -0.60
C THR A 2 -38.99 -23.54 -1.41
N VAL A 3 -39.98 -23.17 -2.25
CA VAL A 3 -39.94 -21.91 -3.02
C VAL A 3 -39.80 -20.69 -2.09
N ARG A 4 -40.46 -20.73 -0.93
CA ARG A 4 -40.36 -19.69 0.10
C ARG A 4 -38.96 -19.57 0.69
N GLU A 5 -38.31 -20.68 1.02
CA GLU A 5 -36.93 -20.68 1.53
C GLU A 5 -35.93 -20.12 0.50
N LYS A 6 -36.12 -20.44 -0.78
CA LYS A 6 -35.30 -19.87 -1.87
C LYS A 6 -35.49 -18.37 -2.00
N PHE A 7 -36.74 -17.89 -1.92
CA PHE A 7 -37.05 -16.46 -1.97
C PHE A 7 -36.48 -15.70 -0.76
N GLU A 8 -36.64 -16.22 0.45
CA GLU A 8 -36.09 -15.61 1.66
C GLU A 8 -34.56 -15.57 1.65
N ALA A 9 -33.90 -16.62 1.15
CA ALA A 9 -32.46 -16.64 0.96
C ALA A 9 -32.00 -15.61 -0.08
N TYR A 10 -32.75 -15.47 -1.18
CA TYR A 10 -32.49 -14.48 -2.22
C TYR A 10 -32.59 -13.04 -1.69
N VAL A 11 -33.68 -12.72 -0.96
CA VAL A 11 -33.88 -11.40 -0.35
C VAL A 11 -32.77 -11.08 0.66
N ARG A 12 -32.42 -12.04 1.54
CA ARG A 12 -31.31 -11.87 2.49
C ARG A 12 -29.97 -11.62 1.79
N ARG A 13 -29.72 -12.30 0.67
CA ARG A 13 -28.50 -12.09 -0.13
C ARG A 13 -28.45 -10.68 -0.74
N ILE A 14 -29.57 -10.19 -1.27
CA ILE A 14 -29.65 -8.81 -1.80
C ILE A 14 -29.49 -7.79 -0.68
N GLU A 15 -30.17 -7.97 0.45
CA GLU A 15 -30.05 -7.07 1.61
C GLU A 15 -28.59 -6.97 2.07
N ARG A 16 -27.90 -8.11 2.23
CA ARG A 16 -26.49 -8.12 2.63
C ARG A 16 -25.59 -7.44 1.60
N ARG A 17 -25.77 -7.74 0.30
CA ARG A 17 -24.97 -7.16 -0.78
C ARG A 17 -25.15 -5.64 -0.90
N THR A 18 -26.37 -5.16 -0.67
CA THR A 18 -26.74 -3.75 -0.80
C THR A 18 -26.60 -2.97 0.51
N ARG A 19 -26.34 -3.64 1.64
CA ARG A 19 -26.02 -2.97 2.90
C ARG A 19 -24.79 -2.07 2.71
N PRO A 20 -24.82 -0.80 3.14
CA PRO A 20 -23.71 0.13 2.90
C PRO A 20 -22.37 -0.39 3.42
N VAL A 21 -22.37 -0.98 4.62
CA VAL A 21 -21.19 -1.53 5.29
C VAL A 21 -21.49 -2.96 5.73
N ASP A 22 -20.60 -3.90 5.39
CA ASP A 22 -20.69 -5.28 5.86
C ASP A 22 -20.56 -5.32 7.40
N PRO A 23 -21.37 -6.11 8.12
CA PRO A 23 -21.28 -6.19 9.59
C PRO A 23 -19.89 -6.54 10.10
N ARG A 24 -19.14 -7.40 9.40
CA ARG A 24 -17.76 -7.77 9.75
C ARG A 24 -16.81 -6.58 9.59
N THR A 25 -16.94 -5.82 8.49
CA THR A 25 -16.18 -4.58 8.30
C THR A 25 -16.50 -3.58 9.42
N ARG A 26 -17.77 -3.43 9.80
CA ARG A 26 -18.16 -2.53 10.91
C ARG A 26 -17.56 -2.96 12.24
N ALA A 27 -17.58 -4.26 12.56
CA ALA A 27 -16.96 -4.79 13.78
C ALA A 27 -15.45 -4.51 13.80
N ALA A 28 -14.74 -4.83 12.71
CA ALA A 28 -13.30 -4.61 12.59
C ALA A 28 -12.92 -3.13 12.67
N LEU A 29 -13.74 -2.22 12.11
CA LEU A 29 -13.53 -0.78 12.25
C LEU A 29 -13.69 -0.30 13.70
N THR A 30 -14.74 -0.74 14.39
CA THR A 30 -14.96 -0.41 15.81
C THR A 30 -13.81 -0.89 16.69
N GLU A 31 -13.38 -2.14 16.51
CA GLU A 31 -12.23 -2.70 17.22
C GLU A 31 -10.96 -1.90 16.93
N ARG A 32 -10.70 -1.61 15.64
CA ARG A 32 -9.52 -0.83 15.25
C ARG A 32 -9.53 0.56 15.90
N TRP A 33 -10.67 1.26 15.91
CA TRP A 33 -10.79 2.58 16.56
C TRP A 33 -10.49 2.51 18.06
N ALA A 34 -11.03 1.51 18.74
CA ALA A 34 -10.82 1.31 20.18
C ALA A 34 -9.33 1.02 20.50
N ALA A 35 -8.64 0.29 19.62
CA ALA A 35 -7.22 -0.06 19.77
C ALA A 35 -6.25 1.11 19.50
N LEU A 36 -6.70 2.21 18.90
CA LEU A 36 -5.81 3.36 18.65
C LEU A 36 -5.43 4.07 19.95
N PRO A 37 -4.20 4.57 20.08
CA PRO A 37 -3.83 5.45 21.18
C PRO A 37 -4.65 6.76 21.12
N PRO A 38 -4.90 7.43 22.26
CA PRO A 38 -5.68 8.67 22.28
C PRO A 38 -5.17 9.75 21.32
N ALA A 39 -3.84 9.90 21.21
CA ALA A 39 -3.20 10.86 20.30
C ALA A 39 -3.52 10.61 18.81
N ALA A 40 -3.82 9.37 18.42
CA ALA A 40 -4.16 9.02 17.03
C ALA A 40 -5.67 9.12 16.73
N ARG A 41 -6.54 9.30 17.73
CA ARG A 41 -8.01 9.39 17.56
C ARG A 41 -8.45 10.81 17.21
N THR A 42 -7.95 11.32 16.10
CA THR A 42 -8.24 12.68 15.62
C THR A 42 -9.47 12.70 14.71
N PRO A 43 -10.10 13.86 14.46
CA PRO A 43 -11.16 14.00 13.46
C PRO A 43 -10.73 13.65 12.03
N ALA A 44 -9.42 13.70 11.72
CA ALA A 44 -8.88 13.34 10.41
C ALA A 44 -8.55 11.84 10.30
N GLN A 45 -8.53 11.08 11.40
CA GLN A 45 -8.12 9.68 11.41
C GLN A 45 -9.07 8.80 10.58
N THR A 46 -8.48 8.03 9.67
CA THR A 46 -9.18 7.09 8.80
C THR A 46 -9.27 5.70 9.42
N LEU A 47 -8.25 5.30 10.20
CA LEU A 47 -8.21 4.01 10.85
C LEU A 47 -9.38 3.86 11.83
N GLY A 48 -10.16 2.79 11.68
CA GLY A 48 -11.35 2.52 12.49
C GLY A 48 -12.58 3.37 12.15
N ARG A 49 -12.47 4.31 11.18
CA ARG A 49 -13.62 5.11 10.69
C ARG A 49 -14.00 4.79 9.26
N HIS A 50 -13.02 4.55 8.39
CA HIS A 50 -13.27 4.14 7.01
C HIS A 50 -12.45 2.93 6.58
N ALA A 51 -11.21 2.81 7.06
CA ALA A 51 -10.34 1.68 6.78
C ALA A 51 -9.83 1.08 8.09
N VAL A 52 -9.52 -0.21 8.10
CA VAL A 52 -8.81 -0.84 9.23
C VAL A 52 -7.30 -0.63 9.15
N GLY A 53 -6.79 -0.36 7.94
CA GLY A 53 -5.38 -0.22 7.57
C GLY A 53 -5.11 -0.92 6.24
N CYS A 54 -3.88 -0.85 5.79
CA CYS A 54 -3.35 -1.66 4.71
C CYS A 54 -2.80 -2.99 5.26
N GLU A 55 -2.75 -3.99 4.38
CA GLU A 55 -2.26 -5.32 4.68
C GLU A 55 -1.00 -5.60 3.84
N GLY A 56 -0.14 -6.50 4.30
CA GLY A 56 1.05 -6.92 3.56
C GLY A 56 1.34 -8.39 3.81
N THR A 57 2.01 -9.03 2.87
CA THR A 57 2.55 -10.38 3.04
C THR A 57 3.87 -10.37 3.81
N HIS A 58 4.21 -11.47 4.47
CA HIS A 58 5.57 -11.73 4.98
C HIS A 58 5.95 -13.18 4.69
N GLY A 59 7.24 -13.50 4.74
CA GLY A 59 7.74 -14.88 4.57
C GLY A 59 7.46 -15.58 3.23
N VAL A 60 6.83 -14.91 2.24
CA VAL A 60 6.39 -15.54 0.97
C VAL A 60 7.53 -15.77 -0.03
N PHE A 61 8.43 -14.80 -0.18
CA PHE A 61 9.63 -14.85 -1.04
C PHE A 61 10.58 -13.69 -0.68
N PRO A 62 11.57 -13.86 0.21
CA PRO A 62 12.33 -12.72 0.71
C PRO A 62 13.47 -12.26 -0.22
N LYS A 63 13.75 -13.01 -1.30
CA LYS A 63 14.91 -12.78 -2.15
C LYS A 63 14.68 -11.62 -3.13
N CYS A 64 15.74 -10.84 -3.33
CA CYS A 64 15.85 -9.77 -4.31
C CYS A 64 17.18 -9.90 -5.07
N ASN A 65 17.21 -9.54 -6.35
CA ASN A 65 18.42 -9.55 -7.19
C ASN A 65 19.16 -8.19 -7.20
N LEU A 66 18.59 -7.16 -6.54
CA LEU A 66 19.27 -5.88 -6.28
C LEU A 66 19.82 -5.80 -4.86
N THR A 67 20.77 -4.90 -4.65
CA THR A 67 21.31 -4.59 -3.31
C THR A 67 21.11 -3.12 -3.00
N CYS A 68 20.38 -2.83 -1.92
CA CYS A 68 20.12 -1.46 -1.44
C CYS A 68 20.86 -1.22 -0.12
N SER A 69 21.30 0.02 0.13
CA SER A 69 22.04 0.39 1.35
C SER A 69 21.08 0.54 2.56
N PRO A 70 19.96 1.28 2.47
CA PRO A 70 18.86 1.15 3.42
C PRO A 70 17.86 0.07 2.95
N CYS A 71 18.12 -1.19 3.29
CA CYS A 71 17.23 -2.30 2.93
C CYS A 71 16.64 -2.93 4.19
N TYR A 72 15.31 -3.05 4.26
CA TYR A 72 14.66 -3.74 5.38
C TYR A 72 14.87 -5.27 5.34
N HIS A 73 15.35 -5.84 4.23
CA HIS A 73 15.66 -7.26 4.17
C HIS A 73 16.76 -7.63 5.16
N SER A 74 16.51 -8.71 5.92
CA SER A 74 17.50 -9.30 6.81
C SER A 74 18.64 -9.98 6.04
N ALA A 75 19.73 -10.30 6.76
CA ALA A 75 20.95 -10.86 6.17
C ALA A 75 20.76 -12.21 5.45
N ASP A 76 19.68 -12.94 5.74
CA ASP A 76 19.37 -14.24 5.13
C ASP A 76 18.33 -14.17 4.00
N ALA A 77 17.69 -13.02 3.78
CA ALA A 77 16.64 -12.86 2.77
C ALA A 77 17.06 -13.33 1.36
N ASN A 78 18.25 -12.92 0.90
CA ASN A 78 18.79 -13.31 -0.42
C ASN A 78 19.34 -14.74 -0.49
N LYS A 79 19.25 -15.50 0.60
CA LYS A 79 19.68 -16.91 0.70
C LYS A 79 18.50 -17.89 0.68
N VAL A 80 17.29 -17.39 0.51
CA VAL A 80 16.07 -18.20 0.35
C VAL A 80 15.78 -18.37 -1.14
N ARG A 81 15.46 -19.59 -1.55
CA ARG A 81 15.04 -19.90 -2.93
C ARG A 81 13.63 -19.32 -3.18
N ILE A 82 13.40 -18.80 -4.37
CA ILE A 82 12.05 -18.45 -4.83
C ILE A 82 11.30 -19.75 -5.13
N ASP A 83 10.12 -19.92 -4.55
CA ASP A 83 9.30 -21.13 -4.70
C ASP A 83 7.82 -20.75 -4.78
N GLY A 84 7.22 -20.96 -5.96
CA GLY A 84 5.84 -20.58 -6.24
C GLY A 84 4.82 -21.30 -5.36
N GLU A 85 4.96 -22.62 -5.19
CA GLU A 85 4.05 -23.41 -4.37
C GLU A 85 4.01 -22.91 -2.91
N HIS A 86 5.18 -22.65 -2.33
CA HIS A 86 5.29 -22.01 -1.03
C HIS A 86 4.62 -20.64 -1.02
N THR A 87 4.98 -19.76 -1.96
CA THR A 87 4.39 -18.40 -2.05
C THR A 87 2.87 -18.44 -2.07
N LEU A 88 2.27 -19.26 -2.94
CA LEU A 88 0.80 -19.33 -3.08
C LEU A 88 0.14 -19.83 -1.80
N ARG A 89 0.72 -20.83 -1.14
CA ARG A 89 0.21 -21.38 0.12
C ARG A 89 0.25 -20.33 1.24
N GLU A 90 1.38 -19.64 1.42
CA GLU A 90 1.51 -18.64 2.48
C GLU A 90 0.64 -17.40 2.20
N VAL A 91 0.53 -16.96 0.95
CA VAL A 91 -0.40 -15.90 0.53
C VAL A 91 -1.83 -16.29 0.91
N ALA A 92 -2.28 -17.49 0.55
CA ALA A 92 -3.63 -17.95 0.88
C ALA A 92 -3.89 -17.96 2.40
N ALA A 93 -2.98 -18.54 3.18
CA ALA A 93 -3.12 -18.64 4.63
C ALA A 93 -3.18 -17.25 5.30
N GLN A 94 -2.32 -16.32 4.90
CA GLN A 94 -2.31 -14.96 5.46
C GLN A 94 -3.58 -14.20 5.11
N PHE A 95 -4.07 -14.28 3.86
CA PHE A 95 -5.28 -13.56 3.44
C PHE A 95 -6.58 -14.19 3.95
N GLU A 96 -6.58 -15.48 4.29
CA GLU A 96 -7.64 -16.12 5.05
C GLU A 96 -7.75 -15.50 6.45
N LEU A 97 -6.65 -15.47 7.21
CA LEU A 97 -6.64 -14.87 8.56
C LEU A 97 -6.99 -13.38 8.51
N LEU A 98 -6.45 -12.63 7.55
CA LEU A 98 -6.83 -11.23 7.36
C LEU A 98 -8.32 -11.09 7.03
N ALA A 99 -8.91 -11.96 6.21
CA ALA A 99 -10.35 -11.89 5.88
C ALA A 99 -11.21 -12.06 7.14
N GLU A 100 -10.79 -12.96 8.02
CA GLU A 100 -11.44 -13.24 9.29
C GLU A 100 -11.35 -12.02 10.23
N ARG A 101 -10.13 -11.51 10.46
CA ARG A 101 -9.87 -10.48 11.49
C ARG A 101 -10.20 -9.07 11.05
N ARG A 102 -10.01 -8.75 9.77
CA ARG A 102 -10.12 -7.37 9.23
C ARG A 102 -11.33 -7.17 8.33
N GLY A 103 -12.06 -8.24 8.08
CA GLY A 103 -13.28 -8.24 7.27
C GLY A 103 -13.01 -8.47 5.78
N PRO A 104 -14.07 -8.37 4.96
CA PRO A 104 -14.08 -8.92 3.60
C PRO A 104 -13.30 -8.12 2.55
N ARG A 105 -12.79 -6.92 2.86
CA ARG A 105 -12.23 -6.00 1.87
C ARG A 105 -11.15 -5.14 2.50
N ALA A 106 -10.01 -5.04 1.83
CA ALA A 106 -8.90 -4.16 2.18
C ALA A 106 -7.99 -3.91 0.96
N HIS A 107 -7.06 -2.96 1.10
CA HIS A 107 -5.91 -2.86 0.21
C HIS A 107 -4.77 -3.70 0.78
N ALA A 108 -4.10 -4.47 -0.08
CA ALA A 108 -3.03 -5.34 0.33
C ALA A 108 -1.82 -5.26 -0.60
N GLN A 109 -0.63 -5.40 -0.04
CA GLN A 109 0.62 -5.38 -0.75
C GLN A 109 1.19 -6.80 -0.84
N LEU A 110 1.56 -7.21 -2.05
CA LEU A 110 2.38 -8.39 -2.27
C LEU A 110 3.84 -7.94 -2.18
N ILE A 111 4.44 -8.18 -1.01
CA ILE A 111 5.77 -7.71 -0.58
C ILE A 111 6.57 -8.85 0.05
N GLY A 112 7.86 -8.64 0.28
CA GLY A 112 8.74 -9.58 0.97
C GLY A 112 10.12 -9.66 0.32
N GLY A 113 10.18 -9.53 -1.00
CA GLY A 113 11.38 -9.54 -1.85
C GLY A 113 11.04 -8.93 -3.21
N GLU A 114 11.76 -9.32 -4.28
CA GLU A 114 11.42 -8.90 -5.63
C GLU A 114 10.35 -9.81 -6.24
N VAL A 115 9.15 -9.28 -6.46
CA VAL A 115 8.03 -10.04 -7.00
C VAL A 115 8.27 -10.54 -8.42
N SER A 116 9.04 -9.80 -9.25
CA SER A 116 9.34 -10.23 -10.63
C SER A 116 10.33 -11.39 -10.72
N LEU A 117 10.86 -11.88 -9.59
CA LEU A 117 11.62 -13.14 -9.56
C LEU A 117 10.71 -14.38 -9.47
N LEU A 118 9.44 -14.22 -9.13
CA LEU A 118 8.45 -15.29 -9.27
C LEU A 118 8.22 -15.58 -10.76
N ASP A 119 7.90 -16.83 -11.07
CA ASP A 119 7.30 -17.15 -12.35
C ASP A 119 6.04 -16.29 -12.57
N SER A 120 5.81 -15.88 -13.81
CA SER A 120 4.67 -15.02 -14.15
C SER A 120 3.32 -15.65 -13.78
N ASP A 121 3.20 -16.97 -13.89
CA ASP A 121 1.99 -17.69 -13.52
C ASP A 121 1.77 -17.70 -12.01
N ASP A 122 2.83 -17.90 -11.23
CA ASP A 122 2.78 -17.85 -9.76
C ASP A 122 2.46 -16.43 -9.26
N HIS A 123 3.04 -15.40 -9.88
CA HIS A 123 2.70 -14.01 -9.56
C HIS A 123 1.23 -13.73 -9.89
N ALA A 124 0.74 -14.14 -11.06
CA ALA A 124 -0.66 -14.00 -11.42
C ALA A 124 -1.59 -14.75 -10.44
N ALA A 125 -1.24 -15.97 -10.07
CA ALA A 125 -1.99 -16.77 -9.11
C ALA A 125 -2.02 -16.15 -7.71
N ALA A 126 -0.92 -15.57 -7.24
CA ALA A 126 -0.89 -14.85 -5.97
C ALA A 126 -1.84 -13.65 -5.98
N LEU A 127 -1.87 -12.88 -7.07
CA LEU A 127 -2.82 -11.76 -7.24
C LEU A 127 -4.27 -12.24 -7.29
N ALA A 128 -4.53 -13.39 -7.93
CA ALA A 128 -5.86 -14.00 -7.98
C ALA A 128 -6.32 -14.38 -6.56
N ILE A 129 -5.48 -15.08 -5.79
CA ILE A 129 -5.77 -15.46 -4.39
C ILE A 129 -6.10 -14.22 -3.55
N MET A 130 -5.29 -13.17 -3.63
CA MET A 130 -5.57 -11.91 -2.92
C MET A 130 -6.96 -11.34 -3.28
N ARG A 131 -7.32 -11.33 -4.57
CA ARG A 131 -8.62 -10.85 -5.05
C ARG A 131 -9.78 -11.75 -4.62
N GLU A 132 -9.60 -13.07 -4.59
CA GLU A 132 -10.57 -14.05 -4.09
C GLU A 132 -10.90 -13.80 -2.62
N HIS A 133 -9.89 -13.46 -1.83
CA HIS A 133 -10.05 -13.00 -0.45
C HIS A 133 -10.51 -11.53 -0.34
N GLY A 134 -10.89 -10.89 -1.44
CA GLY A 134 -11.52 -9.57 -1.47
C GLY A 134 -10.55 -8.38 -1.40
N ARG A 135 -9.24 -8.61 -1.56
CA ARG A 135 -8.23 -7.54 -1.53
C ARG A 135 -8.13 -6.86 -2.87
N GLU A 136 -7.80 -5.57 -2.85
CA GLU A 136 -7.21 -4.91 -4.02
C GLU A 136 -5.68 -5.00 -3.89
N PRO A 137 -5.03 -5.90 -4.66
CA PRO A 137 -3.62 -6.16 -4.52
C PRO A 137 -2.76 -5.07 -5.18
N MET A 138 -1.57 -4.86 -4.63
CA MET A 138 -0.51 -4.03 -5.20
C MET A 138 0.81 -4.80 -5.14
N SER A 139 1.40 -5.09 -6.29
CA SER A 139 2.69 -5.79 -6.39
C SER A 139 3.85 -4.82 -6.17
N PHE A 140 4.76 -5.15 -5.25
CA PHE A 140 5.96 -4.35 -5.00
C PHE A 140 7.16 -4.92 -5.76
N THR A 141 7.86 -4.04 -6.46
CA THR A 141 8.97 -4.41 -7.35
C THR A 141 10.01 -3.29 -7.36
N HIS A 142 11.26 -3.59 -7.66
CA HIS A 142 12.24 -2.58 -8.06
C HIS A 142 12.08 -2.14 -9.52
N GLY A 143 11.17 -2.74 -10.29
CA GLY A 143 10.81 -2.34 -11.64
C GLY A 143 11.87 -2.67 -12.70
N ASP A 144 12.73 -3.66 -12.45
CA ASP A 144 13.75 -4.13 -13.41
C ASP A 144 13.32 -5.47 -14.03
N PHE A 145 12.22 -5.43 -14.77
CA PHE A 145 11.67 -6.52 -15.58
C PHE A 145 11.18 -5.94 -16.91
N ASP A 146 10.95 -6.79 -17.90
CA ASP A 146 10.54 -6.39 -19.25
C ASP A 146 9.02 -6.48 -19.47
N TYR A 147 8.59 -5.99 -20.64
CA TYR A 147 7.18 -6.02 -21.00
C TYR A 147 6.64 -7.44 -21.20
N ASP A 148 7.50 -8.39 -21.58
CA ASP A 148 7.09 -9.77 -21.83
C ASP A 148 6.71 -10.46 -20.51
N TYR A 149 7.47 -10.22 -19.43
CA TYR A 149 7.10 -10.62 -18.08
C TYR A 149 5.76 -10.01 -17.66
N LEU A 150 5.58 -8.70 -17.82
CA LEU A 150 4.33 -8.03 -17.48
C LEU A 150 3.14 -8.63 -18.24
N GLN A 151 3.32 -8.90 -19.53
CA GLN A 151 2.30 -9.50 -20.38
C GLN A 151 1.95 -10.91 -19.91
N ALA A 152 2.94 -11.74 -19.57
CA ALA A 152 2.73 -13.09 -19.07
C ALA A 152 2.00 -13.13 -17.71
N VAL A 153 2.20 -12.12 -16.85
CA VAL A 153 1.45 -11.99 -15.58
C VAL A 153 -0.02 -11.68 -15.82
N VAL A 154 -0.35 -10.88 -16.84
CA VAL A 154 -1.71 -10.34 -17.04
C VAL A 154 -2.53 -11.07 -18.09
N LEU A 155 -1.89 -11.87 -18.95
CA LEU A 155 -2.55 -12.69 -19.97
C LEU A 155 -2.43 -14.18 -19.65
N ASP A 156 -3.44 -14.96 -19.96
CA ASP A 156 -3.36 -16.43 -19.93
C ASP A 156 -2.72 -17.00 -21.20
N GLY A 157 -2.59 -18.34 -21.27
CA GLY A 157 -2.00 -19.05 -22.41
C GLY A 157 -2.76 -18.86 -23.73
N ASP A 158 -4.03 -18.42 -23.68
CA ASP A 158 -4.87 -18.12 -24.84
C ASP A 158 -4.85 -16.62 -25.20
N GLY A 159 -4.04 -15.81 -24.49
CA GLY A 159 -3.94 -14.37 -24.67
C GLY A 159 -5.13 -13.58 -24.11
N GLN A 160 -5.99 -14.20 -23.30
CA GLN A 160 -7.08 -13.49 -22.62
C GLN A 160 -6.59 -12.80 -21.36
N THR A 161 -7.22 -11.67 -21.03
CA THR A 161 -6.85 -10.91 -19.82
C THR A 161 -7.27 -11.64 -18.55
N ARG A 162 -6.31 -11.91 -17.65
CA ARG A 162 -6.56 -12.45 -16.30
C ARG A 162 -7.20 -11.41 -15.39
N PHE A 163 -6.87 -10.13 -15.62
CA PHE A 163 -7.32 -9.01 -14.81
C PHE A 163 -7.75 -7.83 -15.68
N SER A 164 -8.83 -7.15 -15.30
CA SER A 164 -9.21 -5.87 -15.90
C SER A 164 -8.35 -4.69 -15.40
N ARG A 165 -7.67 -4.88 -14.26
CA ARG A 165 -6.78 -3.89 -13.65
C ARG A 165 -5.68 -4.56 -12.85
N VAL A 166 -4.48 -3.98 -12.89
CA VAL A 166 -3.35 -4.35 -12.02
C VAL A 166 -2.77 -3.12 -11.32
N SER A 167 -2.20 -3.31 -10.15
CA SER A 167 -1.59 -2.22 -9.39
C SER A 167 -0.15 -2.58 -9.02
N PHE A 168 0.79 -1.67 -9.25
CA PHE A 168 2.20 -1.88 -8.97
C PHE A 168 2.79 -0.70 -8.21
N ALA A 169 3.68 -0.99 -7.27
CA ALA A 169 4.52 -0.01 -6.60
C ALA A 169 5.97 -0.28 -6.96
N ALA A 170 6.59 0.66 -7.68
CA ALA A 170 7.93 0.49 -8.20
C ALA A 170 8.94 1.32 -7.41
N HIS A 171 9.90 0.64 -6.81
CA HIS A 171 10.97 1.24 -6.02
C HIS A 171 12.13 1.66 -6.93
N PHE A 172 12.43 2.95 -6.93
CA PHE A 172 13.56 3.55 -7.64
C PHE A 172 14.28 4.53 -6.73
N ASP A 173 15.47 4.14 -6.28
CA ASP A 173 16.41 5.02 -5.60
C ASP A 173 17.84 4.73 -6.09
N LYS A 174 18.73 5.72 -6.02
CA LYS A 174 20.11 5.60 -6.50
C LYS A 174 20.99 4.68 -5.63
N LEU A 175 20.51 4.26 -4.47
CA LEU A 175 21.22 3.34 -3.58
C LEU A 175 20.91 1.88 -3.94
N MET A 176 19.93 1.60 -4.80
CA MET A 176 19.73 0.28 -5.41
C MET A 176 20.80 0.00 -6.47
N ARG A 177 21.60 -1.02 -6.21
CA ARG A 177 22.65 -1.50 -7.12
C ARG A 177 22.24 -2.80 -7.79
N GLY A 178 22.60 -2.93 -9.06
CA GLY A 178 22.39 -4.14 -9.87
C GLY A 178 21.36 -3.98 -10.99
N ARG A 179 20.70 -2.82 -11.12
CA ARG A 179 19.69 -2.57 -12.17
C ARG A 179 20.29 -2.75 -13.56
N SER A 180 19.59 -3.49 -14.41
CA SER A 180 19.97 -3.74 -15.79
C SER A 180 20.13 -2.43 -16.55
N GLY A 181 21.26 -2.24 -17.23
CA GLY A 181 21.59 -1.00 -17.94
C GLY A 181 22.16 0.13 -17.07
N ILE A 182 21.96 0.12 -15.75
CA ILE A 182 22.61 1.06 -14.81
C ILE A 182 22.91 0.41 -13.45
N PRO A 183 23.95 -0.44 -13.36
CA PRO A 183 24.18 -1.21 -12.13
C PRO A 183 24.53 -0.35 -10.89
N ARG A 184 25.01 0.89 -11.09
CA ARG A 184 25.41 1.82 -10.02
C ARG A 184 25.03 3.26 -10.39
N PRO A 185 23.75 3.64 -10.28
CA PRO A 185 23.35 5.03 -10.44
C PRO A 185 24.05 5.91 -9.39
N ARG A 186 24.42 7.13 -9.78
CA ARG A 186 25.09 8.14 -8.95
C ARG A 186 24.14 9.23 -8.50
N THR A 187 23.12 9.49 -9.31
CA THR A 187 22.06 10.47 -9.05
C THR A 187 20.69 9.85 -9.31
N GLU A 188 19.66 10.42 -8.72
CA GLU A 188 18.28 10.04 -9.00
C GLU A 188 17.89 10.37 -10.45
N ALA A 189 18.48 11.42 -11.04
CA ALA A 189 18.24 11.81 -12.43
C ALA A 189 18.68 10.73 -13.44
N GLU A 190 19.74 9.96 -13.14
CA GLU A 190 20.17 8.85 -13.99
C GLU A 190 19.12 7.70 -14.04
N LEU A 191 18.21 7.64 -13.06
CA LEU A 191 17.11 6.68 -13.01
C LEU A 191 15.83 7.16 -13.71
N THR A 192 15.74 8.43 -14.11
CA THR A 192 14.55 9.01 -14.75
C THR A 192 14.14 8.29 -16.05
N PRO A 193 15.06 7.89 -16.96
CA PRO A 193 14.68 7.07 -18.11
C PRO A 193 14.07 5.71 -17.72
N TYR A 194 14.48 5.13 -16.59
CA TYR A 194 14.00 3.83 -16.11
C TYR A 194 12.60 3.94 -15.53
N ARG A 195 12.33 4.99 -14.73
CA ARG A 195 10.98 5.35 -14.25
C ARG A 195 10.01 5.53 -15.42
N ARG A 196 10.45 6.27 -16.45
CA ARG A 196 9.66 6.51 -17.66
C ARG A 196 9.34 5.21 -18.38
N ARG A 197 10.34 4.37 -18.67
CA ARG A 197 10.13 3.07 -19.33
C ARG A 197 9.15 2.19 -18.55
N PHE A 198 9.25 2.17 -17.22
CA PHE A 198 8.32 1.43 -16.38
C PHE A 198 6.87 1.91 -16.58
N ALA A 199 6.62 3.22 -16.52
CA ALA A 199 5.29 3.77 -16.78
C ALA A 199 4.78 3.53 -18.22
N GLU A 200 5.69 3.57 -19.20
CA GLU A 200 5.40 3.29 -20.61
C GLU A 200 4.94 1.83 -20.81
N MET A 201 5.51 0.86 -20.09
CA MET A 201 5.05 -0.54 -20.15
C MET A 201 3.55 -0.67 -19.82
N PHE A 202 3.07 0.00 -18.77
CA PHE A 202 1.65 -0.07 -18.40
C PHE A 202 0.75 0.75 -19.33
N THR A 203 1.29 1.82 -19.92
CA THR A 203 0.59 2.57 -20.96
C THR A 203 0.37 1.69 -22.19
N ARG A 204 1.42 0.96 -22.60
CA ARG A 204 1.38 -0.04 -23.68
C ARG A 204 0.41 -1.18 -23.35
N LEU A 205 0.45 -1.72 -22.13
CA LEU A 205 -0.48 -2.74 -21.66
C LEU A 205 -1.96 -2.30 -21.81
N LYS A 206 -2.28 -1.06 -21.43
CA LYS A 206 -3.63 -0.53 -21.59
C LYS A 206 -4.02 -0.37 -23.07
N SER A 207 -3.11 0.09 -23.93
CA SER A 207 -3.42 0.29 -25.35
C SER A 207 -3.57 -1.02 -26.12
N GLU A 208 -2.75 -2.02 -25.82
CA GLU A 208 -2.75 -3.31 -26.54
C GLU A 208 -3.83 -4.25 -26.01
N HIS A 209 -4.05 -4.29 -24.69
CA HIS A 209 -4.87 -5.33 -24.05
C HIS A 209 -6.04 -4.77 -23.23
N GLY A 210 -6.21 -3.45 -23.16
CA GLY A 210 -7.31 -2.82 -22.40
C GLY A 210 -7.20 -2.92 -20.87
N VAL A 211 -6.11 -3.49 -20.35
CA VAL A 211 -5.90 -3.66 -18.91
C VAL A 211 -5.51 -2.32 -18.27
N ALA A 212 -6.32 -1.86 -17.31
CA ALA A 212 -6.03 -0.63 -16.58
C ALA A 212 -4.92 -0.82 -15.54
N SER A 213 -4.28 0.27 -15.13
CA SER A 213 -3.22 0.21 -14.11
C SER A 213 -3.36 1.26 -13.03
N TYR A 214 -2.74 0.98 -11.88
CA TYR A 214 -2.41 1.97 -10.85
C TYR A 214 -0.94 1.84 -10.50
N LEU A 215 -0.17 2.90 -10.76
CA LEU A 215 1.25 2.91 -10.48
C LEU A 215 1.57 3.84 -9.32
N ALA A 216 2.30 3.33 -8.34
CA ALA A 216 2.97 4.10 -7.31
C ALA A 216 4.48 4.11 -7.58
N HIS A 217 5.08 5.30 -7.55
CA HIS A 217 6.53 5.45 -7.45
C HIS A 217 6.91 5.43 -5.97
N ASN A 218 7.92 4.63 -5.61
CA ASN A 218 8.50 4.55 -4.27
C ASN A 218 9.99 4.90 -4.33
N MET A 219 10.50 5.55 -3.30
CA MET A 219 11.93 5.86 -3.18
C MET A 219 12.33 5.98 -1.71
N THR A 220 13.35 5.22 -1.30
CA THR A 220 13.97 5.43 0.01
C THR A 220 14.80 6.71 0.01
N VAL A 221 14.62 7.51 1.07
CA VAL A 221 15.28 8.80 1.25
C VAL A 221 16.31 8.71 2.36
N THR A 222 17.50 9.21 2.07
CA THR A 222 18.67 9.24 2.95
C THR A 222 19.35 10.61 2.86
N PRO A 223 20.30 10.95 3.75
CA PRO A 223 21.06 12.20 3.63
C PRO A 223 21.75 12.37 2.27
N HIS A 224 21.98 11.27 1.55
CA HIS A 224 22.65 11.29 0.25
C HIS A 224 21.75 11.66 -0.94
N ASN A 225 20.43 11.58 -0.82
CA ASN A 225 19.50 11.86 -1.94
C ASN A 225 18.32 12.77 -1.58
N ILE A 226 18.27 13.33 -0.36
CA ILE A 226 17.19 14.25 0.05
C ILE A 226 17.07 15.46 -0.89
N ASP A 227 18.19 16.04 -1.31
CA ASP A 227 18.22 17.21 -2.19
C ASP A 227 17.73 16.92 -3.62
N GLU A 228 17.52 15.64 -3.97
CA GLU A 228 17.01 15.20 -5.27
C GLU A 228 15.51 14.89 -5.25
N VAL A 229 14.86 14.85 -4.07
CA VAL A 229 13.43 14.51 -3.90
C VAL A 229 12.52 15.48 -4.67
N ALA A 230 12.82 16.78 -4.64
CA ALA A 230 12.04 17.78 -5.38
C ALA A 230 12.07 17.53 -6.90
N ALA A 231 13.26 17.28 -7.46
CA ALA A 231 13.41 16.97 -8.88
C ALA A 231 12.67 15.69 -9.26
N VAL A 232 12.83 14.62 -8.47
CA VAL A 232 12.12 13.34 -8.69
C VAL A 232 10.60 13.54 -8.64
N THR A 233 10.09 14.31 -7.68
CA THR A 233 8.66 14.60 -7.54
C THR A 233 8.12 15.27 -8.82
N GLY A 234 8.76 16.36 -9.25
CA GLY A 234 8.34 17.09 -10.46
C GLY A 234 8.40 16.22 -11.72
N GLU A 235 9.46 15.42 -11.88
CA GLU A 235 9.62 14.53 -13.03
C GLU A 235 8.59 13.40 -13.06
N VAL A 236 8.41 12.67 -11.95
CA VAL A 236 7.47 11.54 -11.84
C VAL A 236 6.03 12.01 -12.04
N VAL A 237 5.67 13.15 -11.42
CA VAL A 237 4.35 13.75 -11.66
C VAL A 237 4.24 14.19 -13.12
N GLY A 238 5.27 14.79 -13.70
CA GLY A 238 5.30 15.21 -15.11
C GLY A 238 5.14 14.06 -16.11
N MET A 239 5.55 12.83 -15.77
CA MET A 239 5.46 11.65 -16.65
C MET A 239 4.03 11.21 -16.98
N GLY A 240 3.02 11.55 -16.17
CA GLY A 240 1.62 11.19 -16.47
C GLY A 240 1.21 9.78 -16.08
N GLY A 241 2.13 8.82 -16.01
CA GLY A 241 1.81 7.39 -15.79
C GLY A 241 1.62 6.97 -14.32
N TYR A 242 2.15 7.73 -13.37
CA TYR A 242 2.01 7.44 -11.94
C TYR A 242 0.78 8.12 -11.33
N SER A 243 0.11 7.42 -10.41
CA SER A 243 -1.03 7.91 -9.63
C SER A 243 -0.68 8.17 -8.15
N MET A 244 0.51 7.78 -7.74
CA MET A 244 1.06 8.03 -6.41
C MET A 244 2.57 8.23 -6.49
N VAL A 245 3.08 9.18 -5.72
CA VAL A 245 4.50 9.36 -5.43
C VAL A 245 4.70 9.17 -3.94
N SER A 246 5.56 8.24 -3.56
CA SER A 246 5.83 7.91 -2.18
C SER A 246 7.31 7.90 -1.86
N PHE A 247 7.64 8.48 -0.72
CA PHE A 247 9.00 8.54 -0.20
C PHE A 247 9.06 7.85 1.16
N GLN A 248 10.15 7.15 1.42
CA GLN A 248 10.36 6.44 2.68
C GLN A 248 11.69 6.88 3.30
N PRO A 249 11.67 7.81 4.29
CA PRO A 249 12.87 8.09 5.08
C PRO A 249 13.47 6.79 5.62
N ALA A 250 14.77 6.61 5.43
CA ALA A 250 15.48 5.44 5.91
C ALA A 250 15.42 5.34 7.44
N ALA A 251 15.41 4.12 7.93
CA ALA A 251 15.52 3.77 9.35
C ALA A 251 16.55 2.66 9.50
N PHE A 252 17.10 2.50 10.69
CA PHE A 252 18.02 1.43 11.04
C PHE A 252 17.24 0.11 11.23
N VAL A 253 16.91 -0.53 10.11
CA VAL A 253 16.16 -1.79 10.01
C VAL A 253 16.88 -2.72 9.02
N GLY A 254 16.67 -4.03 9.17
CA GLY A 254 17.22 -5.05 8.25
C GLY A 254 18.68 -5.42 8.55
N ASP A 255 19.49 -5.56 7.51
CA ASP A 255 20.89 -5.98 7.61
C ASP A 255 21.82 -4.81 8.00
N GLU A 256 22.27 -4.78 9.26
CA GLU A 256 23.10 -3.71 9.82
C GLU A 256 24.37 -3.41 9.02
N ARG A 257 24.91 -4.42 8.32
CA ARG A 257 26.10 -4.28 7.47
C ARG A 257 25.89 -3.34 6.28
N ARG A 258 24.65 -3.00 5.96
CA ARG A 258 24.28 -2.15 4.83
C ARG A 258 24.02 -0.70 5.25
N TRP A 259 23.87 -0.45 6.54
CA TRP A 259 23.63 0.90 7.05
C TRP A 259 24.81 1.82 6.71
N SER A 260 24.47 2.96 6.11
CA SER A 260 25.45 3.93 5.60
C SER A 260 24.95 5.35 5.87
N GLY A 261 25.56 6.04 6.83
CA GLY A 261 25.22 7.41 7.21
C GLY A 261 24.32 7.50 8.45
N ASP A 262 24.06 8.73 8.91
CA ASP A 262 23.16 8.99 10.03
C ASP A 262 21.74 9.26 9.51
N TYR A 263 20.90 8.22 9.49
CA TYR A 263 19.52 8.34 9.03
C TYR A 263 18.64 9.19 9.95
N ARG A 264 19.08 9.48 11.19
CA ARG A 264 18.30 10.27 12.16
C ARG A 264 18.16 11.73 11.75
N GLU A 265 19.04 12.20 10.86
CA GLU A 265 19.01 13.57 10.32
C GLU A 265 17.81 13.84 9.40
N ILE A 266 17.10 12.81 8.94
CA ILE A 266 15.92 12.99 8.08
C ILE A 266 14.64 12.55 8.80
N ASP A 267 13.77 13.52 9.00
CA ASP A 267 12.40 13.29 9.41
C ASP A 267 11.40 13.43 8.25
N ILE A 268 10.14 13.24 8.59
CA ILE A 268 9.03 13.29 7.64
C ILE A 268 8.74 14.73 7.16
N ASP A 269 9.15 15.76 7.91
CA ASP A 269 8.93 17.17 7.57
C ASP A 269 9.86 17.59 6.44
N ILE A 270 11.16 17.29 6.54
CA ILE A 270 12.14 17.62 5.52
C ILE A 270 11.78 17.00 4.16
N VAL A 271 11.35 15.73 4.16
CA VAL A 271 10.90 15.07 2.92
C VAL A 271 9.63 15.72 2.37
N TRP A 272 8.70 16.13 3.24
CA TRP A 272 7.47 16.78 2.81
C TRP A 272 7.73 18.14 2.16
N GLU A 273 8.65 18.94 2.73
CA GLU A 273 9.09 20.22 2.15
C GLU A 273 9.67 20.04 0.73
N GLN A 274 10.44 18.97 0.51
CA GLN A 274 10.96 18.66 -0.83
C GLN A 274 9.85 18.28 -1.82
N ILE A 275 8.79 17.59 -1.38
CA ILE A 275 7.63 17.31 -2.23
C ILE A 275 6.95 18.62 -2.65
N GLU A 276 6.73 19.54 -1.70
CA GLU A 276 6.12 20.84 -1.97
C GLU A 276 6.98 21.69 -2.92
N LEU A 277 8.31 21.66 -2.73
CA LEU A 277 9.27 22.29 -3.62
C LEU A 277 9.19 21.71 -5.04
N GLY A 278 9.16 20.38 -5.18
CA GLY A 278 9.05 19.69 -6.46
C GLY A 278 7.72 19.95 -7.18
N MET A 279 6.65 20.16 -6.42
CA MET A 279 5.34 20.54 -6.95
C MET A 279 5.18 22.03 -7.21
N GLY A 280 6.07 22.87 -6.68
CA GLY A 280 5.96 24.33 -6.73
C GLY A 280 4.75 24.87 -5.97
N GLN A 281 4.20 24.11 -5.01
CA GLN A 281 3.05 24.51 -4.21
C GLN A 281 2.93 23.66 -2.93
N ALA A 282 2.24 24.20 -1.92
CA ALA A 282 1.93 23.47 -0.71
C ALA A 282 1.00 22.27 -0.97
N ILE A 283 1.23 21.16 -0.27
CA ILE A 283 0.49 19.90 -0.39
C ILE A 283 -0.06 19.51 0.98
N SER A 284 -1.35 19.77 1.20
CA SER A 284 -2.00 19.49 2.48
C SER A 284 -2.27 17.99 2.68
N TYR A 285 -1.68 17.42 3.73
CA TYR A 285 -1.96 16.05 4.22
C TYR A 285 -2.89 16.01 5.44
N GLN A 286 -3.23 17.15 6.02
CA GLN A 286 -3.93 17.22 7.31
C GLN A 286 -5.42 16.86 7.21
N SER A 287 -5.99 16.90 6.01
CA SER A 287 -7.41 16.63 5.79
C SER A 287 -7.79 15.18 6.07
N ILE A 288 -6.89 14.23 5.82
CA ILE A 288 -7.10 12.80 6.03
C ILE A 288 -5.81 12.20 6.57
N GLN A 289 -5.90 11.54 7.71
CA GLN A 289 -4.78 10.89 8.37
C GLN A 289 -4.94 9.37 8.29
N PHE A 290 -3.85 8.66 8.04
CA PHE A 290 -3.79 7.21 8.14
C PHE A 290 -2.74 6.86 9.20
N GLY A 291 -3.18 6.34 10.35
CA GLY A 291 -2.28 5.95 11.43
C GLY A 291 -1.67 7.13 12.18
N ASP A 292 -0.46 6.97 12.69
CA ASP A 292 0.28 8.02 13.41
C ASP A 292 0.97 8.99 12.42
N PRO A 293 0.81 10.32 12.57
CA PRO A 293 1.36 11.29 11.61
C PRO A 293 2.88 11.41 11.67
N ARG A 294 3.52 10.89 12.73
CA ARG A 294 4.99 10.75 12.83
C ARG A 294 5.52 9.63 11.93
N CYS A 295 4.68 8.63 11.63
CA CYS A 295 5.02 7.53 10.73
C CYS A 295 4.51 7.76 9.31
N ASN A 296 3.32 8.35 9.14
CA ASN A 296 2.65 8.33 7.85
C ASN A 296 1.91 9.63 7.57
N ARG A 297 2.30 10.29 6.47
CA ARG A 297 1.57 11.42 5.87
C ARG A 297 1.05 11.04 4.50
N THR A 298 -0.19 11.40 4.23
CA THR A 298 -0.85 11.05 2.98
C THR A 298 -1.71 12.23 2.53
N ALA A 299 -1.43 12.74 1.34
CA ALA A 299 -2.26 13.73 0.68
C ALA A 299 -2.99 13.07 -0.49
N LEU A 300 -4.33 13.11 -0.45
CA LEU A 300 -5.18 12.56 -1.49
C LEU A 300 -5.71 13.68 -2.38
N GLY A 301 -5.48 13.58 -3.69
CA GLY A 301 -5.91 14.59 -4.63
C GLY A 301 -5.81 14.19 -6.09
N PHE A 302 -5.84 15.19 -6.95
CA PHE A 302 -5.85 15.04 -8.38
C PHE A 302 -5.21 16.23 -9.08
N MET A 303 -4.70 16.01 -10.28
CA MET A 303 -4.18 17.05 -11.15
C MET A 303 -5.29 17.65 -12.01
N VAL A 304 -5.27 18.97 -12.17
CA VAL A 304 -5.99 19.73 -13.20
C VAL A 304 -4.93 20.42 -14.04
N GLY A 305 -4.54 19.80 -15.17
CA GLY A 305 -3.36 20.23 -15.92
C GLY A 305 -2.09 20.02 -15.08
N SER A 306 -1.30 21.07 -14.83
CA SER A 306 -0.09 21.03 -14.00
C SER A 306 -0.30 21.34 -12.52
N THR A 307 -1.51 21.75 -12.11
CA THR A 307 -1.80 22.09 -10.71
C THR A 307 -2.43 20.91 -9.99
N TRP A 308 -1.93 20.59 -8.79
CA TRP A 308 -2.55 19.58 -7.93
C TRP A 308 -3.59 20.22 -7.00
N HIS A 309 -4.72 19.54 -6.83
CA HIS A 309 -5.78 19.94 -5.91
C HIS A 309 -6.11 18.80 -4.94
N PRO A 310 -6.22 19.08 -3.62
CA PRO A 310 -6.67 18.06 -2.67
C PRO A 310 -8.15 17.74 -2.89
N PHE A 311 -8.57 16.52 -2.57
CA PHE A 311 -10.01 16.17 -2.52
C PHE A 311 -10.74 16.93 -1.40
N LEU A 312 -10.03 17.24 -0.32
CA LEU A 312 -10.54 17.97 0.85
C LEU A 312 -9.51 18.99 1.32
N ASP A 313 -9.94 20.22 1.52
CA ASP A 313 -9.18 21.29 2.15
C ASP A 313 -9.89 21.72 3.45
N VAL A 314 -9.41 21.23 4.59
CA VAL A 314 -10.04 21.47 5.91
C VAL A 314 -9.88 22.91 6.42
N THR A 315 -9.16 23.77 5.71
CA THR A 315 -9.24 25.23 5.96
C THR A 315 -10.58 25.81 5.51
N ARG A 316 -11.37 25.03 4.74
CA ARG A 316 -12.69 25.41 4.25
C ARG A 316 -13.78 24.68 5.03
N PRO A 317 -14.69 25.40 5.72
CA PRO A 317 -15.74 24.78 6.53
C PRO A 317 -16.65 23.81 5.77
N ALA A 318 -16.89 24.05 4.48
CA ALA A 318 -17.71 23.16 3.66
C ALA A 318 -17.04 21.80 3.40
N GLU A 319 -15.72 21.77 3.27
CA GLU A 319 -14.96 20.54 2.99
C GLU A 319 -14.61 19.81 4.29
N GLU A 320 -14.32 20.53 5.37
CA GLU A 320 -14.22 19.95 6.72
C GLU A 320 -15.51 19.23 7.11
N ARG A 321 -16.66 19.90 6.94
CA ARG A 321 -17.96 19.26 7.18
C ARG A 321 -18.15 18.01 6.30
N ALA A 322 -17.74 18.07 5.04
CA ALA A 322 -17.86 16.93 4.14
C ALA A 322 -17.01 15.73 4.59
N ARG A 323 -15.80 15.96 5.13
CA ARG A 323 -14.97 14.91 5.75
C ARG A 323 -15.71 14.24 6.91
N ASP A 324 -16.25 15.03 7.83
CA ASP A 324 -16.85 14.51 9.05
C ASP A 324 -18.15 13.76 8.76
N GLU A 325 -18.96 14.27 7.83
CA GLU A 325 -20.17 13.63 7.34
C GLU A 325 -19.84 12.34 6.56
N PHE A 326 -18.76 12.34 5.77
CA PHE A 326 -18.25 11.15 5.09
C PHE A 326 -17.90 10.06 6.10
N PHE A 327 -17.08 10.36 7.12
CA PHE A 327 -16.71 9.35 8.10
C PHE A 327 -17.90 8.86 8.92
N THR A 328 -18.88 9.72 9.20
CA THR A 328 -20.06 9.38 10.00
C THR A 328 -21.02 8.46 9.23
N HIS A 329 -21.29 8.77 7.96
CA HIS A 329 -22.37 8.11 7.20
C HIS A 329 -21.89 7.16 6.10
N LEU A 330 -20.68 7.39 5.58
CA LEU A 330 -20.04 6.60 4.52
C LEU A 330 -18.79 5.85 5.01
N GLY A 331 -18.44 5.97 6.29
CA GLY A 331 -17.37 5.21 6.93
C GLY A 331 -17.56 3.70 6.75
N GLY A 332 -16.56 3.04 6.17
CA GLY A 332 -16.56 1.60 5.88
C GLY A 332 -17.32 1.19 4.61
N VAL A 333 -17.92 2.12 3.87
CA VAL A 333 -18.49 1.81 2.56
C VAL A 333 -17.36 1.50 1.59
N ASN A 334 -17.40 0.31 0.99
CA ASN A 334 -16.41 -0.06 0.00
C ASN A 334 -16.74 0.54 -1.39
N PHE A 335 -16.04 1.61 -1.74
CA PHE A 335 -16.13 2.25 -3.05
C PHE A 335 -15.35 1.49 -4.14
N GLY A 336 -14.23 0.84 -3.78
CA GLY A 336 -13.38 0.10 -4.71
C GLY A 336 -13.83 -1.35 -4.91
N GLY A 337 -13.95 -1.83 -6.15
CA GLY A 337 -14.29 -3.23 -6.41
C GLY A 337 -15.73 -3.64 -6.08
N SER A 338 -16.62 -2.67 -5.83
CA SER A 338 -18.08 -2.86 -5.89
C SER A 338 -18.55 -2.64 -7.33
N ASP A 339 -19.46 -3.48 -7.83
CA ASP A 339 -20.10 -3.20 -9.11
C ASP A 339 -20.91 -1.89 -9.03
N PRO A 340 -21.05 -1.13 -10.14
CA PRO A 340 -21.66 0.20 -10.12
C PRO A 340 -23.08 0.22 -9.55
N LEU A 341 -23.90 -0.78 -9.91
CA LEU A 341 -25.28 -0.86 -9.42
C LEU A 341 -25.34 -1.10 -7.91
N THR A 342 -24.53 -2.03 -7.40
CA THR A 342 -24.44 -2.29 -5.96
C THR A 342 -23.97 -1.06 -5.21
N LEU A 343 -22.97 -0.33 -5.73
CA LEU A 343 -22.51 0.91 -5.11
C LEU A 343 -23.63 1.96 -5.09
N ILE A 344 -24.35 2.16 -6.20
CA ILE A 344 -25.49 3.08 -6.26
C ILE A 344 -26.55 2.71 -5.21
N LEU A 345 -26.92 1.43 -5.10
CA LEU A 345 -27.90 0.98 -4.11
C LEU A 345 -27.42 1.21 -2.67
N LYS A 346 -26.14 0.99 -2.38
CA LYS A 346 -25.54 1.31 -1.07
C LYS A 346 -25.64 2.80 -0.76
N LEU A 347 -25.27 3.65 -1.72
CA LEU A 347 -25.34 5.11 -1.56
C LEU A 347 -26.78 5.60 -1.39
N LEU A 348 -27.73 5.08 -2.17
CA LEU A 348 -29.15 5.42 -2.02
C LEU A 348 -29.68 5.05 -0.64
N ARG A 349 -29.27 3.91 -0.08
CA ARG A 349 -29.65 3.52 1.30
C ARG A 349 -29.07 4.46 2.34
N VAL A 350 -27.84 4.92 2.17
CA VAL A 350 -27.25 5.95 3.04
C VAL A 350 -28.03 7.26 2.94
N LEU A 351 -28.33 7.72 1.72
CA LEU A 351 -29.07 8.95 1.48
C LEU A 351 -30.52 8.90 1.98
N ALA A 352 -31.18 7.74 1.93
CA ALA A 352 -32.50 7.55 2.51
C ALA A 352 -32.51 7.74 4.04
N GLY A 353 -31.44 7.32 4.72
CA GLY A 353 -31.26 7.55 6.16
C GLY A 353 -30.65 8.90 6.51
N HIS A 354 -30.05 9.60 5.55
CA HIS A 354 -29.37 10.88 5.74
C HIS A 354 -29.51 11.79 4.49
N PRO A 355 -30.70 12.37 4.24
CA PRO A 355 -30.95 13.17 3.03
C PRO A 355 -30.15 14.48 2.98
N LEU A 356 -29.77 15.03 4.14
CA LEU A 356 -28.90 16.21 4.22
C LEU A 356 -27.51 15.96 3.58
N GLY A 357 -27.10 14.70 3.41
CA GLY A 357 -25.87 14.33 2.73
C GLY A 357 -25.78 14.88 1.29
N ILE A 358 -26.92 15.05 0.60
CA ILE A 358 -26.95 15.64 -0.75
C ILE A 358 -26.50 17.11 -0.71
N VAL A 359 -26.95 17.86 0.30
CA VAL A 359 -26.58 19.28 0.47
C VAL A 359 -25.10 19.40 0.81
N VAL A 360 -24.59 18.52 1.69
CA VAL A 360 -23.16 18.48 2.03
C VAL A 360 -22.32 18.15 0.80
N ALA A 361 -22.68 17.11 0.05
CA ALA A 361 -21.99 16.72 -1.17
C ALA A 361 -22.01 17.84 -2.23
N GLY A 362 -23.16 18.50 -2.42
CA GLY A 362 -23.27 19.63 -3.36
C GLY A 362 -22.41 20.82 -2.96
N ARG A 363 -22.34 21.16 -1.66
CA ARG A 363 -21.49 22.24 -1.14
C ARG A 363 -20.01 21.91 -1.26
N TRP A 364 -19.61 20.68 -0.95
CA TRP A 364 -18.25 20.18 -1.16
C TRP A 364 -17.86 20.28 -2.63
N PHE A 365 -18.67 19.71 -3.54
CA PHE A 365 -18.41 19.74 -4.97
C PHE A 365 -18.29 21.17 -5.50
N ALA A 366 -19.18 22.08 -5.10
CA ALA A 366 -19.10 23.49 -5.47
C ALA A 366 -17.84 24.17 -4.91
N SER A 367 -17.34 23.78 -3.74
CA SER A 367 -16.08 24.28 -3.19
C SER A 367 -14.89 23.79 -4.01
N VAL A 368 -14.84 22.49 -4.33
CA VAL A 368 -13.79 21.88 -5.16
C VAL A 368 -13.74 22.54 -6.55
N LEU A 369 -14.89 22.70 -7.22
CA LEU A 369 -14.96 23.37 -8.53
C LEU A 369 -14.47 24.82 -8.47
N ARG A 370 -14.81 25.55 -7.40
CA ARG A 370 -14.30 26.91 -7.18
C ARG A 370 -12.79 26.93 -6.98
N ARG A 371 -12.20 25.94 -6.27
CA ARG A 371 -10.74 25.80 -6.12
C ARG A 371 -10.02 25.54 -7.43
N CYS A 372 -10.59 24.66 -8.25
CA CYS A 372 -9.98 24.28 -9.52
C CYS A 372 -10.09 25.40 -10.58
N GLY A 373 -11.01 26.36 -10.38
CA GLY A 373 -11.45 27.27 -11.42
C GLY A 373 -12.42 26.55 -12.38
N PRO A 374 -13.72 26.89 -12.40
CA PRO A 374 -14.73 26.13 -13.14
C PRO A 374 -14.39 25.91 -14.62
N ARG A 375 -13.83 26.94 -15.29
CA ARG A 375 -13.38 26.85 -16.68
C ARG A 375 -12.25 25.83 -16.85
N ASN A 376 -11.26 25.83 -15.96
CA ASN A 376 -10.13 24.91 -16.02
C ASN A 376 -10.57 23.47 -15.73
N ALA A 377 -11.45 23.28 -14.74
CA ALA A 377 -12.02 21.97 -14.43
C ALA A 377 -12.81 21.40 -15.62
N VAL A 378 -13.66 22.21 -16.27
CA VAL A 378 -14.40 21.79 -17.47
C VAL A 378 -13.46 21.48 -18.63
N LEU A 379 -12.46 22.33 -18.88
CA LEU A 379 -11.47 22.08 -19.94
C LEU A 379 -10.67 20.80 -19.68
N ALA A 380 -10.21 20.58 -18.45
CA ALA A 380 -9.50 19.36 -18.07
C ALA A 380 -10.39 18.11 -18.19
N PHE A 381 -11.66 18.20 -17.82
CA PHE A 381 -12.62 17.10 -18.01
C PHE A 381 -12.82 16.77 -19.49
N VAL A 382 -13.04 17.77 -20.34
CA VAL A 382 -13.22 17.58 -21.79
C VAL A 382 -11.96 16.99 -22.44
N ARG A 383 -10.77 17.43 -22.00
CA ARG A 383 -9.48 16.93 -22.50
C ARG A 383 -9.04 15.60 -21.87
N ARG A 384 -9.75 15.12 -20.84
CA ARG A 384 -9.36 13.95 -20.03
C ARG A 384 -8.02 14.13 -19.31
N ASP A 385 -7.71 15.38 -18.92
CA ASP A 385 -6.51 15.78 -18.19
C ASP A 385 -6.72 15.76 -16.65
N LEU A 386 -7.83 15.19 -16.18
CA LEU A 386 -8.07 14.94 -14.76
C LEU A 386 -7.49 13.58 -14.39
N ARG A 387 -6.44 13.59 -13.57
CA ARG A 387 -5.78 12.35 -13.11
C ARG A 387 -5.60 12.32 -11.60
N PRO A 388 -5.86 11.19 -10.94
CA PRO A 388 -5.51 11.00 -9.53
C PRO A 388 -4.01 11.20 -9.32
N MET A 389 -3.65 11.84 -8.21
CA MET A 389 -2.27 11.96 -7.79
C MET A 389 -2.22 12.07 -6.27
N ASN A 390 -1.58 11.09 -5.63
CA ASN A 390 -1.42 11.04 -4.19
C ASN A 390 0.05 11.21 -3.81
N PHE A 391 0.30 11.89 -2.70
CA PHE A 391 1.63 12.00 -2.11
C PHE A 391 1.65 11.28 -0.78
N VAL A 392 2.68 10.46 -0.56
CA VAL A 392 2.81 9.66 0.67
C VAL A 392 4.24 9.76 1.19
N VAL A 393 4.38 10.05 2.48
CA VAL A 393 5.66 9.83 3.17
C VAL A 393 5.43 8.82 4.28
N HIS A 394 6.19 7.73 4.26
CA HIS A 394 6.09 6.66 5.25
C HIS A 394 7.45 6.40 5.89
N ARG A 395 7.58 6.71 7.19
CA ARG A 395 8.80 6.59 7.97
C ARG A 395 8.74 5.37 8.87
N PHE A 396 9.68 4.45 8.68
CA PHE A 396 9.91 3.33 9.60
C PHE A 396 10.54 3.82 10.91
N MET A 397 10.42 2.99 11.95
CA MET A 397 11.09 3.20 13.24
C MET A 397 12.34 2.33 13.31
N ASP A 398 13.36 2.82 14.01
CA ASP A 398 14.61 2.08 14.19
C ASP A 398 14.40 0.80 15.02
N ALA A 399 15.07 -0.28 14.62
CA ALA A 399 14.95 -1.58 15.26
C ALA A 399 15.30 -1.53 16.77
N GLU A 400 16.25 -0.67 17.15
CA GLU A 400 16.68 -0.46 18.54
C GLU A 400 15.54 -0.02 19.46
N ASN A 401 14.55 0.71 18.93
CA ASN A 401 13.39 1.18 19.68
C ASN A 401 12.20 0.21 19.54
N VAL A 402 12.02 -0.35 18.34
CA VAL A 402 10.89 -1.25 18.04
C VAL A 402 10.93 -2.53 18.88
N ALA A 403 12.08 -3.19 18.97
CA ALA A 403 12.20 -4.45 19.69
C ALA A 403 11.84 -4.36 21.19
N PRO A 404 12.41 -3.43 21.99
CA PRO A 404 12.03 -3.27 23.39
C PRO A 404 10.59 -2.77 23.57
N ALA A 405 10.10 -1.85 22.72
CA ALA A 405 8.71 -1.38 22.80
C ALA A 405 7.70 -2.51 22.54
N TRP A 406 7.97 -3.35 21.53
CA TRP A 406 7.16 -4.52 21.22
C TRP A 406 7.12 -5.53 22.36
N LYS A 407 8.28 -5.84 22.95
CA LYS A 407 8.36 -6.74 24.11
C LYS A 407 7.51 -6.24 25.29
N LEU A 408 7.53 -4.94 25.56
CA LEU A 408 6.69 -4.35 26.60
C LEU A 408 5.20 -4.48 26.25
N MET A 409 4.81 -4.21 24.99
CA MET A 409 3.42 -4.40 24.53
C MET A 409 2.95 -5.84 24.69
N GLN A 410 3.76 -6.83 24.33
CA GLN A 410 3.44 -8.25 24.49
C GLN A 410 3.23 -8.63 25.97
N SER A 411 3.94 -7.97 26.89
CA SER A 411 3.76 -8.15 28.33
C SER A 411 2.63 -7.31 28.95
N GLY A 412 1.90 -6.54 28.15
CA GLY A 412 0.85 -5.63 28.63
C GLY A 412 1.38 -4.42 29.43
N GLN A 413 2.66 -4.09 29.26
CA GLN A 413 3.33 -3.02 29.99
C GLN A 413 3.43 -1.75 29.16
N VAL A 414 3.16 -0.60 29.79
CA VAL A 414 3.38 0.73 29.21
C VAL A 414 4.81 1.17 29.55
N ALA A 415 5.55 1.64 28.55
CA ALA A 415 6.91 2.12 28.74
C ALA A 415 6.95 3.40 29.59
N ALA A 416 7.91 3.48 30.51
CA ALA A 416 8.21 4.70 31.26
C ALA A 416 9.18 5.63 30.52
N ASP A 417 10.04 5.04 29.66
CA ASP A 417 10.91 5.80 28.79
C ASP A 417 10.09 6.51 27.69
N PRO A 418 10.23 7.83 27.48
CA PRO A 418 9.42 8.58 26.51
C PRO A 418 9.57 8.10 25.06
N VAL A 419 10.77 7.66 24.66
CA VAL A 419 11.03 7.20 23.27
C VAL A 419 10.33 5.86 23.03
N LEU A 420 10.43 4.94 23.99
CA LEU A 420 9.72 3.66 23.91
C LEU A 420 8.21 3.84 24.01
N LEU A 421 7.71 4.79 24.82
CA LEU A 421 6.29 5.10 24.90
C LEU A 421 5.76 5.60 23.55
N GLU A 422 6.45 6.57 22.93
CA GLU A 422 6.13 7.01 21.57
C GLU A 422 6.13 5.83 20.59
N THR A 423 7.14 4.96 20.68
CA THR A 423 7.23 3.79 19.80
C THR A 423 6.02 2.87 19.98
N GLN A 424 5.57 2.63 21.21
CA GLN A 424 4.35 1.85 21.49
C GLN A 424 3.10 2.49 20.87
N GLU A 425 2.93 3.81 21.00
CA GLU A 425 1.81 4.53 20.38
C GLU A 425 1.82 4.38 18.86
N ARG A 426 2.99 4.58 18.24
CA ARG A 426 3.17 4.47 16.79
C ARG A 426 2.92 3.05 16.28
N LEU A 427 3.34 2.03 17.03
CA LEU A 427 3.03 0.63 16.72
C LEU A 427 1.53 0.34 16.83
N ALA A 428 0.88 0.79 17.91
CA ALA A 428 -0.57 0.62 18.08
C ALA A 428 -1.37 1.34 16.98
N ALA A 429 -0.89 2.49 16.51
CA ALA A 429 -1.48 3.27 15.41
C ALA A 429 -0.96 2.89 14.02
N CYS A 430 -0.26 1.77 13.85
CA CYS A 430 0.32 1.41 12.56
C CYS A 430 -0.76 1.22 11.47
N THR A 431 -0.53 1.81 10.29
CA THR A 431 -1.42 1.64 9.14
C THR A 431 -1.24 0.29 8.46
N TYR A 432 -0.06 -0.31 8.56
CA TYR A 432 0.30 -1.55 7.85
C TYR A 432 0.43 -2.72 8.81
N SER A 433 -0.20 -3.84 8.49
CA SER A 433 -0.09 -5.05 9.31
C SER A 433 0.01 -6.31 8.45
N MET A 434 0.83 -7.24 8.93
CA MET A 434 1.01 -8.59 8.41
C MET A 434 0.26 -9.56 9.30
N ALA A 435 -0.20 -10.68 8.74
CA ALA A 435 -0.93 -11.69 9.50
C ALA A 435 -0.07 -12.93 9.66
N HIS A 436 -0.06 -13.49 10.88
CA HIS A 436 0.68 -14.69 11.25
C HIS A 436 -0.31 -15.83 11.51
N PRO A 437 -0.64 -16.67 10.50
CA PRO A 437 -1.61 -17.76 10.64
C PRO A 437 -1.29 -18.74 11.77
N GLU A 438 0.00 -18.94 12.05
CA GLU A 438 0.51 -19.84 13.08
C GLU A 438 0.20 -19.38 14.52
N THR A 439 0.04 -18.08 14.74
CA THR A 439 -0.31 -17.50 16.05
C THR A 439 -1.72 -16.89 16.08
N GLY A 440 -2.32 -16.63 14.92
CA GLY A 440 -3.58 -15.90 14.80
C GLY A 440 -3.43 -14.38 15.05
N GLU A 441 -2.20 -13.86 15.06
CA GLU A 441 -1.90 -12.46 15.38
C GLU A 441 -1.78 -11.58 14.13
N LEU A 442 -1.99 -10.27 14.33
CA LEU A 442 -1.69 -9.23 13.36
C LEU A 442 -0.52 -8.39 13.86
N VAL A 443 0.54 -8.30 13.07
CA VAL A 443 1.81 -7.68 13.45
C VAL A 443 2.03 -6.38 12.69
N PRO A 444 2.38 -5.26 13.35
CA PRO A 444 2.74 -4.01 12.68
C PRO A 444 3.99 -4.16 11.80
N ALA A 445 4.03 -3.48 10.65
CA ALA A 445 5.14 -3.60 9.69
C ALA A 445 6.54 -3.35 10.28
N CYS A 446 6.69 -2.37 11.18
CA CYS A 446 7.98 -2.12 11.83
C CYS A 446 8.43 -3.32 12.70
N VAL A 447 7.49 -3.99 13.38
CA VAL A 447 7.78 -5.20 14.16
C VAL A 447 8.14 -6.35 13.24
N GLN A 448 7.38 -6.55 12.16
CA GLN A 448 7.66 -7.57 11.17
C GLN A 448 9.12 -7.47 10.69
N HIS A 449 9.50 -6.32 10.15
CA HIS A 449 10.79 -6.13 9.51
C HIS A 449 11.97 -6.03 10.49
N SER A 450 11.74 -5.53 11.71
CA SER A 450 12.82 -5.31 12.68
C SER A 450 13.03 -6.49 13.63
N VAL A 451 11.98 -7.25 13.92
CA VAL A 451 11.98 -8.26 14.98
C VAL A 451 11.79 -9.67 14.42
N LEU A 452 10.84 -9.87 13.50
CA LEU A 452 10.43 -11.22 13.08
C LEU A 452 11.16 -11.71 11.83
N ASP A 453 11.26 -10.88 10.79
CA ASP A 453 11.93 -11.20 9.51
C ASP A 453 13.36 -11.77 9.67
N PRO A 454 14.21 -11.30 10.61
CA PRO A 454 15.52 -11.91 10.82
C PRO A 454 15.46 -13.40 11.18
N GLY A 455 14.53 -13.80 12.06
CA GLY A 455 14.35 -15.19 12.46
C GLY A 455 13.61 -16.00 11.40
N GLU A 456 12.52 -15.45 10.84
CA GLU A 456 11.74 -16.11 9.80
C GLU A 456 12.59 -16.44 8.57
N ASN A 457 13.43 -15.51 8.11
CA ASN A 457 14.29 -15.76 6.95
C ASN A 457 15.38 -16.80 7.22
N GLN A 458 15.81 -16.98 8.48
CA GLN A 458 16.71 -18.08 8.84
C GLN A 458 16.02 -19.43 8.76
N GLU A 459 14.77 -19.54 9.19
CA GLU A 459 13.98 -20.77 9.07
C GLU A 459 13.61 -21.05 7.60
N LEU A 460 13.19 -20.03 6.86
CA LEU A 460 12.91 -20.15 5.42
C LEU A 460 14.15 -20.59 4.64
N ARG A 461 15.34 -20.12 5.00
CA ARG A 461 16.59 -20.58 4.37
C ARG A 461 16.82 -22.08 4.56
N LYS A 462 16.40 -22.66 5.69
CA LYS A 462 16.48 -24.11 5.92
C LYS A 462 15.42 -24.85 5.11
N LEU A 463 14.21 -24.30 5.02
CA LEU A 463 13.09 -24.88 4.28
C LEU A 463 13.29 -24.83 2.76
N LEU A 464 13.82 -23.71 2.27
CA LEU A 464 13.96 -23.37 0.85
C LEU A 464 15.42 -22.99 0.55
N PRO A 465 16.36 -23.94 0.65
CA PRO A 465 17.77 -23.65 0.38
C PRO A 465 17.98 -23.35 -1.11
N LEU A 466 18.94 -22.46 -1.41
CA LEU A 466 19.32 -22.15 -2.80
C LEU A 466 19.86 -23.36 -3.56
N LEU A 467 20.55 -24.25 -2.86
CA LEU A 467 21.10 -25.49 -3.41
C LEU A 467 20.35 -26.66 -2.79
N VAL A 468 19.64 -27.41 -3.61
CA VAL A 468 19.08 -28.70 -3.21
C VAL A 468 20.22 -29.71 -3.28
N THR A 469 20.75 -30.16 -2.15
CA THR A 469 21.60 -31.34 -2.13
C THR A 469 20.77 -32.51 -2.66
N LYS A 470 21.17 -33.09 -3.79
CA LYS A 470 20.57 -34.35 -4.27
C LYS A 470 20.57 -35.34 -3.10
N PRO A 471 19.49 -36.10 -2.87
CA PRO A 471 19.54 -37.21 -1.95
C PRO A 471 20.73 -38.08 -2.36
N GLU A 472 21.59 -38.44 -1.40
CA GLU A 472 22.57 -39.49 -1.64
C GLU A 472 21.81 -40.68 -2.19
N THR A 473 22.07 -41.01 -3.46
CA THR A 473 21.71 -42.31 -4.00
C THR A 473 22.42 -43.31 -3.11
N THR A 474 21.69 -43.87 -2.14
CA THR A 474 22.12 -45.05 -1.42
C THR A 474 22.52 -46.05 -2.47
N GLY A 475 23.82 -46.33 -2.51
CA GLY A 475 24.42 -47.14 -3.54
C GLY A 475 23.68 -48.47 -3.62
N CYS A 476 23.11 -48.76 -4.79
CA CYS A 476 23.01 -50.13 -5.25
C CYS A 476 24.45 -50.62 -5.46
N CYS A 477 25.08 -51.08 -4.38
CA CYS A 477 26.23 -51.96 -4.46
C CYS A 477 25.71 -53.40 -4.52
N SER A 478 25.94 -54.01 -5.68
CA SER A 478 26.13 -55.44 -5.98
C SER A 478 25.04 -56.43 -5.59
#